data_AF-A0A914D6S6-F1
#
_entry.id   AF-A0A914D6S6-F1
#
_cell.length_a   1.000
_cell.length_b   1.000
_cell.length_c   1.000
_cell.angle_alpha   90.00
_cell.angle_beta   90.00
_cell.angle_gamma   90.00
#
_symmetry.space_group_name_H-M   'P 1'
#
loop_
_entity.id
_entity.type
_entity.pdbx_description
1 polymer ?
#
loop_
_entity_poly.entity_id
_entity_poly.type
_entity_poly.pdbx_seq_one_letter_code
_entity_poly.pdbx_strand_id
1 'polypeptide(L)'
;MPRITRDALDGNIVRLMNDLTIDLDDPTEEDLEWVKGLITEFVNETDSVIGQNILNDWENSVESLIKIFPKDYKRALQEMEAEAAAQKKLDAPYRENGVVVNGSDKHLQ
;
A
#
# COMPACT_ATOMS: atom_id res chain seq x y z
N MET A 1 -2.99 4.54 -33.88
CA MET A 1 -3.00 4.06 -32.48
C MET A 1 -4.46 4.00 -32.04
N PRO A 2 -5.00 2.85 -31.61
CA PRO A 2 -6.32 2.84 -30.98
C PRO A 2 -6.22 3.63 -29.68
N ARG A 3 -6.94 4.75 -29.61
CA ARG A 3 -7.09 5.55 -28.39
C ARG A 3 -8.03 4.74 -27.49
N ILE A 4 -7.56 4.23 -26.35
CA ILE A 4 -8.44 3.54 -25.39
C ILE A 4 -9.50 4.57 -24.97
N THR A 5 -10.74 4.39 -25.43
CA THR A 5 -11.87 5.26 -25.10
C THR A 5 -12.48 4.83 -23.78
N ARG A 6 -13.15 5.76 -23.09
CA ARG A 6 -13.86 5.53 -21.82
C ARG A 6 -14.86 4.37 -21.93
N ASP A 7 -15.45 4.19 -23.11
CA ASP A 7 -16.39 3.09 -23.44
C ASP A 7 -15.72 1.71 -23.53
N ALA A 8 -14.38 1.63 -23.62
CA ALA A 8 -13.64 0.36 -23.61
C ALA A 8 -13.32 -0.14 -22.19
N LEU A 9 -13.61 0.67 -21.17
CA LEU A 9 -13.38 0.35 -19.76
C LEU A 9 -14.65 -0.19 -19.09
N ASP A 10 -15.61 -0.70 -19.87
CA ASP A 10 -16.82 -1.38 -19.39
C ASP A 10 -16.46 -2.51 -18.42
N GLY A 11 -16.43 -2.18 -17.13
CA GLY A 11 -16.48 -3.07 -15.97
C GLY A 11 -15.34 -4.06 -15.76
N ASN A 12 -14.36 -4.19 -16.67
CA ASN A 12 -13.36 -5.25 -16.57
C ASN A 12 -11.93 -4.79 -16.92
N ILE A 13 -11.43 -3.80 -16.17
CA ILE A 13 -10.02 -3.36 -16.25
C ILE A 13 -9.04 -4.48 -15.91
N VAL A 14 -9.48 -5.51 -15.16
CA VAL A 14 -8.68 -6.69 -14.82
C VAL A 14 -8.12 -7.37 -16.08
N ARG A 15 -8.84 -7.34 -17.22
CA ARG A 15 -8.35 -7.90 -18.49
C ARG A 15 -7.16 -7.14 -19.10
N LEU A 16 -6.91 -5.91 -18.67
CA LEU A 16 -5.78 -5.10 -19.11
C LEU A 16 -4.54 -5.28 -18.22
N MET A 17 -4.68 -6.05 -17.13
CA MET A 17 -3.65 -6.22 -16.12
C MET A 17 -2.89 -7.54 -16.27
N ASN A 18 -1.66 -7.59 -15.76
CA ASN A 18 -0.89 -8.83 -15.61
C ASN A 18 -1.13 -9.43 -14.21
N ASP A 19 -2.13 -10.30 -14.10
CA ASP A 19 -2.57 -10.96 -12.87
C ASP A 19 -1.51 -11.90 -12.24
N LEU A 20 -0.53 -12.36 -13.02
CA LEU A 20 0.54 -13.21 -12.51
C LEU A 20 1.40 -12.48 -11.49
N THR A 21 1.63 -11.18 -11.66
CA THR A 21 2.62 -10.40 -10.89
C THR A 21 2.02 -9.40 -9.92
N ILE A 22 0.70 -9.21 -9.91
CA ILE A 22 0.03 -8.21 -9.08
C ILE A 22 -1.10 -8.82 -8.27
N ASP A 23 -1.34 -8.24 -7.10
CA ASP A 23 -2.54 -8.43 -6.29
C ASP A 23 -3.44 -7.20 -6.40
N LEU A 24 -4.74 -7.43 -6.27
CA LEU A 24 -5.77 -6.41 -6.19
C LEU A 24 -6.36 -6.46 -4.79
N ASP A 25 -6.19 -5.38 -4.04
CA ASP A 25 -6.67 -5.22 -2.68
C ASP A 25 -7.62 -4.01 -2.61
N ASP A 26 -8.48 -3.98 -1.59
CA ASP A 26 -9.23 -2.76 -1.26
C ASP A 26 -8.30 -1.75 -0.57
N PRO A 27 -8.39 -0.45 -0.90
CA PRO A 27 -7.60 0.57 -0.23
C PRO A 27 -8.02 0.72 1.24
N THR A 28 -7.04 0.96 2.12
CA THR A 28 -7.32 1.33 3.51
C THR A 28 -7.75 2.80 3.61
N GLU A 29 -8.27 3.21 4.77
CA GLU A 29 -8.58 4.63 5.00
C GLU A 29 -7.35 5.53 4.83
N GLU A 30 -6.18 5.08 5.30
CA GLU A 30 -4.91 5.80 5.14
C GLU A 30 -4.51 5.91 3.66
N ASP A 31 -4.70 4.85 2.88
CA ASP A 31 -4.47 4.90 1.43
C ASP A 31 -5.40 5.93 0.77
N LEU A 32 -6.67 5.98 1.17
CA LEU A 32 -7.66 6.91 0.63
C LEU A 32 -7.36 8.37 0.99
N GLU A 33 -6.98 8.65 2.24
CA GLU A 33 -6.55 9.98 2.68
C GLU A 33 -5.34 10.45 1.89
N TRP A 34 -4.35 9.57 1.71
CA TRP A 34 -3.15 9.86 0.92
C TRP A 34 -3.47 10.15 -0.56
N VAL A 35 -4.29 9.32 -1.20
CA VAL A 35 -4.72 9.53 -2.60
C VAL A 35 -5.50 10.83 -2.75
N LYS A 36 -6.39 11.15 -1.80
CA LYS A 36 -7.13 12.41 -1.82
C LYS A 36 -6.19 13.62 -1.75
N GLY A 37 -5.13 13.53 -0.94
CA GLY A 37 -4.06 14.52 -0.88
C GLY A 37 -3.37 14.71 -2.23
N LEU A 38 -2.96 13.62 -2.88
CA LEU A 38 -2.32 13.66 -4.20
C LEU A 38 -3.22 14.27 -5.28
N ILE A 39 -4.51 13.91 -5.31
CA ILE A 39 -5.46 14.48 -6.27
C ILE A 39 -5.66 15.97 -6.00
N THR A 40 -5.71 16.38 -4.74
CA THR A 40 -5.83 17.79 -4.35
C THR A 40 -4.63 18.60 -4.83
N GLU A 41 -3.41 18.11 -4.59
CA GLU A 41 -2.18 18.73 -5.10
C GLU A 41 -2.20 18.82 -6.63
N PHE A 42 -2.55 17.72 -7.31
CA PHE A 42 -2.64 17.70 -8.75
C PHE A 42 -3.64 18.72 -9.31
N VAL A 43 -4.81 18.89 -8.68
CA VAL A 43 -5.81 19.88 -9.08
C VAL A 43 -5.26 21.30 -8.90
N ASN A 44 -4.62 21.59 -7.77
CA ASN A 44 -4.04 22.90 -7.49
C ASN A 44 -2.96 23.30 -8.50
N GLU A 45 -2.17 22.33 -8.97
CA GLU A 45 -1.07 22.57 -9.91
C GLU A 45 -1.51 22.60 -11.38
N THR A 46 -2.65 21.97 -11.73
CA THR A 46 -3.03 21.74 -13.15
C THR A 46 -4.41 22.27 -13.53
N ASP A 47 -5.20 22.77 -12.58
CA ASP A 47 -6.60 23.16 -12.76
C ASP A 47 -7.45 22.03 -13.38
N SER A 48 -7.13 20.77 -13.05
CA SER A 48 -7.81 19.60 -13.63
C SER A 48 -9.28 19.54 -13.22
N VAL A 49 -10.16 19.81 -14.19
CA VAL A 49 -11.63 19.70 -14.03
C VAL A 49 -12.03 18.28 -13.63
N ILE A 50 -11.34 17.25 -14.16
CA ILE A 50 -11.63 15.86 -13.81
C ILE A 50 -11.24 15.58 -12.36
N GLY A 51 -10.07 16.05 -11.92
CA GLY A 51 -9.65 15.91 -10.53
C GLY A 51 -10.60 16.63 -9.58
N GLN A 52 -11.04 17.85 -9.93
CA GLN A 52 -12.02 18.60 -9.15
C GLN A 52 -13.34 17.83 -9.01
N ASN A 53 -13.83 17.19 -10.08
CA ASN A 53 -15.04 16.38 -10.03
C ASN A 53 -14.88 15.16 -9.11
N ILE A 54 -13.73 14.49 -9.14
CA ILE A 54 -13.42 13.37 -8.23
C ILE A 54 -13.44 13.84 -6.77
N LEU A 55 -12.84 14.99 -6.47
CA LEU A 55 -12.81 15.55 -5.11
C LEU A 55 -14.20 15.99 -4.63
N ASN A 56 -15.02 16.55 -5.53
CA ASN A 56 -16.38 16.99 -5.21
C ASN A 56 -17.33 15.82 -4.95
N ASP A 57 -17.12 14.69 -5.62
CA ASP A 57 -17.92 13.46 -5.51
C ASP A 57 -17.11 12.31 -4.90
N TRP A 58 -16.34 12.62 -3.85
CA TRP A 58 -15.36 11.70 -3.28
C TRP A 58 -15.98 10.40 -2.79
N GLU A 59 -17.10 10.48 -2.06
CA GLU A 59 -17.77 9.31 -1.46
C GLU A 59 -18.18 8.26 -2.51
N ASN A 60 -18.61 8.68 -3.70
CA ASN A 60 -18.92 7.75 -4.78
C ASN A 60 -17.66 7.36 -5.57
N SER A 61 -16.70 8.27 -5.69
CA SER A 61 -15.46 8.03 -6.44
C SER A 61 -14.58 6.94 -5.80
N VAL A 62 -14.53 6.87 -4.47
CA VAL A 62 -13.72 5.86 -3.76
C VAL A 62 -14.17 4.43 -4.03
N GLU A 63 -15.45 4.20 -4.33
CA GLU A 63 -15.97 2.86 -4.68
C GLU A 63 -15.36 2.30 -5.97
N SER A 64 -14.78 3.16 -6.80
CA SER A 64 -14.12 2.78 -8.06
C SER A 64 -12.60 2.64 -7.95
N LEU A 65 -12.01 2.91 -6.78
CA LEU A 65 -10.58 2.81 -6.55
C LEU A 65 -10.19 1.38 -6.14
N ILE A 66 -9.15 0.85 -6.78
CA ILE A 66 -8.58 -0.46 -6.48
C ILE A 66 -7.10 -0.27 -6.17
N LYS A 67 -6.63 -0.84 -5.06
CA LYS A 67 -5.21 -0.86 -4.73
C LYS A 67 -4.55 -1.99 -5.50
N ILE A 68 -3.52 -1.66 -6.27
CA ILE A 68 -2.72 -2.63 -7.01
C ILE A 68 -1.37 -2.75 -6.33
N PHE A 69 -0.99 -3.97 -5.97
CA PHE A 69 0.27 -4.23 -5.30
C PHE A 69 1.08 -5.31 -6.02
N PRO A 70 2.32 -5.06 -6.45
CA PRO A 70 3.16 -6.11 -7.02
C PRO A 70 3.46 -7.20 -5.99
N LYS A 71 3.27 -8.47 -6.36
CA LYS A 71 3.43 -9.62 -5.45
C LYS A 71 4.82 -9.69 -4.84
N ASP A 72 5.86 -9.54 -5.67
CA ASP A 72 7.24 -9.60 -5.18
C ASP A 72 7.56 -8.43 -4.25
N TYR A 73 6.97 -7.26 -4.49
CA TYR A 73 7.13 -6.11 -3.58
C TYR A 73 6.41 -6.35 -2.25
N LYS A 74 5.20 -6.94 -2.28
CA LYS A 74 4.46 -7.33 -1.06
C LYS A 74 5.27 -8.30 -0.22
N ARG A 75 5.86 -9.31 -0.86
CA ARG A 75 6.71 -10.32 -0.21
C ARG A 75 7.95 -9.69 0.43
N ALA A 76 8.64 -8.81 -0.29
CA ALA A 76 9.82 -8.13 0.24
C ALA A 76 9.48 -7.30 1.49
N LEU A 77 8.37 -6.57 1.47
CA LEU A 77 7.91 -5.82 2.66
C LEU A 77 7.58 -6.74 3.84
N GLN A 78 6.89 -7.85 3.59
CA GLN A 78 6.56 -8.83 4.63
C GLN A 78 7.82 -9.48 5.23
N GLU A 79 8.83 -9.77 4.40
CA GLU A 79 10.12 -10.28 4.85
C GLU A 79 10.84 -9.25 5.74
N MET A 80 10.89 -7.99 5.32
CA MET A 80 11.47 -6.89 6.11
C MET A 80 10.74 -6.68 7.45
N GLU A 81 9.40 -6.74 7.45
CA GLU A 81 8.61 -6.65 8.68
C GLU A 81 8.85 -7.84 9.62
N ALA A 82 8.95 -9.04 9.07
CA ALA A 82 9.23 -10.25 9.84
C ALA A 82 10.64 -10.22 10.45
N GLU A 83 11.64 -9.76 9.71
CA GLU A 83 13.01 -9.56 10.20
C GLU A 83 13.04 -8.52 11.32
N ALA A 84 12.37 -7.38 11.14
CA ALA A 84 12.26 -6.35 12.17
C ALA A 84 11.57 -6.87 13.44
N ALA A 85 10.50 -7.65 13.29
CA ALA A 85 9.80 -8.27 14.41
C ALA A 85 10.62 -9.37 15.10
N ALA A 86 11.43 -10.12 14.35
CA ALA A 86 12.35 -11.11 14.90
C ALA A 86 13.48 -10.43 15.68
N GLN A 87 14.05 -9.36 15.13
CA GLN A 87 15.05 -8.54 15.82
C GLN A 87 14.48 -7.97 17.12
N LYS A 88 13.23 -7.47 17.11
CA LYS A 88 12.50 -6.99 18.29
C LYS A 88 12.17 -8.08 19.34
N LYS A 89 12.30 -9.36 18.99
CA LYS A 89 12.19 -10.46 19.96
C LYS A 89 13.54 -10.87 20.53
N LEU A 90 14.61 -10.67 19.76
CA LEU A 90 15.97 -10.98 20.15
C LEU A 90 16.55 -9.92 21.09
N ASP A 91 16.16 -8.66 20.96
CA ASP A 91 16.53 -7.56 21.86
C ASP A 91 15.68 -7.52 23.14
N ALA A 92 14.49 -8.12 23.14
CA ALA A 92 13.59 -8.17 24.28
C ALA A 92 14.27 -8.82 25.52
N PRO A 93 14.13 -8.23 26.71
CA PRO A 93 14.74 -8.76 27.92
C PRO A 93 14.12 -10.13 28.27
N TYR A 94 14.99 -11.11 28.55
CA TYR A 94 14.60 -12.45 28.98
C TYR A 94 15.13 -12.75 30.39
N ARG A 95 14.61 -13.80 31.04
CA ARG A 95 15.05 -14.21 32.38
C ARG A 95 15.91 -15.48 32.29
N GLU A 96 17.19 -15.36 32.62
CA GLU A 96 18.12 -16.48 32.76
C GLU A 96 18.51 -16.66 34.23
N ASN A 97 18.28 -17.85 34.80
CA ASN A 97 18.59 -18.16 36.21
C ASN A 97 18.05 -17.11 37.22
N GLY A 98 16.88 -16.54 36.94
CA GLY A 98 16.22 -15.53 37.79
C GLY A 98 16.69 -14.09 37.55
N VAL A 99 17.78 -13.87 36.81
CA VAL A 99 18.32 -12.56 36.44
C VAL A 99 17.73 -12.11 35.10
N VAL A 100 17.35 -10.84 35.00
CA VAL A 100 16.94 -10.25 33.71
C VAL A 100 18.19 -9.97 32.90
N VAL A 101 18.28 -10.57 31.71
CA VAL A 101 19.36 -10.36 30.74
C VAL A 101 18.80 -9.63 29.53
N ASN A 102 19.52 -8.62 29.04
CA ASN A 102 19.17 -7.94 27.79
C ASN A 102 19.49 -8.86 26.62
N GLY A 103 18.54 -9.06 25.72
CA GLY A 103 18.69 -10.02 24.63
C GLY A 103 19.78 -9.64 23.61
N SER A 104 20.14 -8.36 23.55
CA SER A 104 21.28 -7.83 22.76
C SER A 104 22.65 -8.36 23.20
N ASP A 105 22.81 -8.78 24.45
CA ASP A 105 24.12 -9.11 25.03
C ASP A 105 24.59 -10.54 24.73
N LYS A 106 23.71 -11.39 24.18
CA LYS A 106 23.99 -12.83 23.93
C LYS A 106 24.75 -13.11 22.62
N HIS A 107 24.79 -12.16 21.69
CA HIS A 107 25.30 -12.37 20.33
C HIS A 107 26.75 -11.90 20.10
N LEU A 108 27.45 -11.47 21.16
CA LEU A 108 28.89 -11.20 21.16
C LEU A 108 29.66 -12.44 21.65
N GLN A 109 29.71 -13.52 20.85
CA GLN A 109 30.69 -14.59 20.99
C GLN A 109 31.12 -15.11 19.62
#